data_AF-G5RSQ3-F1
#
_entry.id   AF-G5RSQ3-F1
#
_cell.length_a   1.000
_cell.length_b   1.000
_cell.length_c   1.000
_cell.angle_alpha   90.00
_cell.angle_beta   90.00
_cell.angle_gamma   90.00
#
_symmetry.space_group_name_H-M   'P 1'
#
loop_
_entity.id
_entity.type
_entity.pdbx_description
1 polymer ?
#
loop_
_entity_poly.entity_id
_entity_poly.type
_entity_poly.pdbx_seq_one_letter_code
_entity_poly.pdbx_strand_id
1 'polypeptide(L)' 'MTQLRQTKEVLLAEANAVSDNPLVFADAGEVISGGNFHAEPVAMAADNLALAIAEIGALSER' A
#
# COMPACT_ATOMS: atom_id res chain seq x y z
N MET A 1 -14.76 3.66 -10.02
CA MET A 1 -14.19 2.30 -9.81
C MET A 1 -12.68 2.19 -10.06
N THR A 2 -12.03 3.06 -10.86
CA THR A 2 -10.57 3.00 -11.08
C THR A 2 -9.75 3.21 -9.81
N GLN A 3 -10.09 4.23 -8.99
CA GLN A 3 -9.42 4.47 -7.69
C GLN A 3 -9.43 3.23 -6.78
N LEU A 4 -10.60 2.58 -6.62
CA LEU A 4 -10.74 1.34 -5.83
C LEU A 4 -9.85 0.20 -6.36
N ARG A 5 -9.71 0.07 -7.69
CA ARG A 5 -8.83 -0.95 -8.29
C ARG A 5 -7.35 -0.67 -8.02
N GLN A 6 -6.93 0.59 -8.14
CA GLN A 6 -5.56 1.00 -7.83
C GLN A 6 -5.23 0.80 -6.35
N THR A 7 -6.11 1.21 -5.44
CA THR A 7 -5.93 0.95 -4.00
C THR A 7 -5.80 -0.55 -3.72
N LYS A 8 -6.63 -1.39 -4.34
CA LYS A 8 -6.55 -2.85 -4.19
C LYS A 8 -5.18 -3.38 -4.61
N GLU A 9 -4.65 -2.92 -5.74
CA GLU A 9 -3.34 -3.37 -6.25
C GLU A 9 -2.21 -3.03 -5.28
N VAL A 10 -2.19 -1.80 -4.77
CA VAL A 10 -1.18 -1.36 -3.80
C VAL A 10 -1.28 -2.14 -2.49
N LEU A 11 -2.48 -2.26 -1.92
CA LEU A 11 -2.68 -2.98 -0.66
C LEU A 11 -2.37 -4.47 -0.80
N LEU A 12 -2.67 -5.07 -1.95
CA LEU A 12 -2.33 -6.47 -2.20
C LEU A 12 -0.81 -6.67 -2.32
N ALA A 13 -0.09 -5.74 -2.95
CA ALA A 13 1.37 -5.78 -2.99
C ALA A 13 1.97 -5.68 -1.57
N GLU A 14 1.52 -4.70 -0.78
CA GLU A 14 2.01 -4.53 0.60
C GLU A 14 1.68 -5.73 1.50
N ALA A 15 0.48 -6.29 1.38
CA ALA A 15 0.09 -7.46 2.16
C ALA A 15 0.99 -8.69 1.93
N ASN A 16 1.71 -8.73 0.80
CA ASN A 16 2.66 -9.77 0.45
C ASN A 16 4.12 -9.29 0.49
N ALA A 17 4.38 -8.06 0.92
CA ALA A 17 5.72 -7.49 0.96
C ALA A 17 6.49 -7.91 2.23
N VAL A 18 7.83 -7.92 2.13
CA VAL A 18 8.71 -7.95 3.31
C VAL A 18 9.04 -6.50 3.67
N SER A 19 8.33 -5.98 4.68
CA SER A 19 8.43 -4.59 5.15
C SER A 19 9.29 -4.42 6.40
N ASP A 20 9.91 -5.50 6.89
CA ASP A 20 10.85 -5.41 8.00
C ASP A 20 12.20 -4.81 7.59
N ASN A 21 13.07 -4.60 8.59
CA ASN A 21 14.44 -4.14 8.38
C ASN A 21 15.34 -4.53 9.56
N PRO A 22 16.60 -4.98 9.32
CA PRO A 22 17.27 -5.14 8.02
C PRO A 22 16.87 -6.43 7.30
N LEU A 23 16.99 -6.42 5.97
CA LEU A 23 16.73 -7.59 5.13
C LEU A 23 17.93 -8.55 5.16
N VAL A 24 17.65 -9.85 5.30
CA VAL A 24 18.67 -10.90 5.31
C VAL A 24 18.58 -11.72 4.03
N PHE A 25 19.62 -11.66 3.21
CA PHE A 25 19.75 -12.44 1.98
C PHE A 25 20.69 -13.63 2.23
N ALA A 26 20.13 -14.70 2.82
CA ALA A 26 20.89 -15.84 3.32
C ALA A 26 21.77 -16.51 2.24
N ASP A 27 21.25 -16.66 1.01
CA ASP A 27 21.97 -17.30 -0.10
C ASP A 27 23.21 -16.49 -0.54
N ALA A 28 23.18 -15.17 -0.35
CA ALA A 28 24.31 -14.27 -0.62
C ALA A 28 25.19 -14.04 0.62
N GLY A 29 24.75 -14.46 1.81
CA GLY A 29 25.40 -14.14 3.08
C GLY A 29 25.36 -12.65 3.44
N GLU A 30 24.38 -11.91 2.90
CA GLU A 30 24.30 -10.44 3.03
C GLU A 30 23.18 -10.00 3.99
N VAL A 31 23.41 -8.87 4.67
CA VAL A 31 22.40 -8.16 5.46
C VAL A 31 22.36 -6.71 4.97
N ILE A 32 21.20 -6.29 4.48
CA ILE A 32 21.02 -4.97 3.87
C ILE A 32 20.01 -4.16 4.69
N SER A 33 20.43 -2.99 5.16
CA SER A 33 19.49 -2.00 5.72
C SER A 33 18.85 -1.21 4.59
N GLY A 34 17.53 -1.30 4.48
CA GLY A 34 16.68 -0.58 3.54
C GLY A 34 15.64 0.28 4.25
N GLY A 35 14.53 0.55 3.55
CA GLY A 35 13.46 1.43 4.02
C GLY A 35 12.05 0.88 3.79
N ASN A 36 11.89 -0.44 3.59
CA ASN A 36 10.59 -1.04 3.25
C ASN A 36 9.53 -0.84 4.35
N PHE A 37 9.93 -0.53 5.57
CA PHE A 37 9.03 -0.19 6.67
C PHE A 37 8.28 1.15 6.46
N HIS A 38 8.69 1.96 5.49
CA HIS A 38 8.06 3.24 5.21
C HIS A 38 6.80 3.07 4.35
N ALA A 39 5.64 3.00 5.01
CA ALA A 39 4.35 2.70 4.41
C ALA A 39 3.69 3.84 3.58
N GLU A 40 4.48 4.70 2.93
CA GLU A 40 3.97 5.78 2.07
C GLU A 40 3.04 5.30 0.95
N PRO A 41 3.31 4.18 0.24
CA PRO A 41 2.38 3.68 -0.77
C PRO A 41 1.00 3.36 -0.19
N VAL A 42 0.94 2.78 1.01
CA VAL A 42 -0.31 2.48 1.72
C VAL A 42 -1.05 3.75 2.11
N ALA A 43 -0.33 4.75 2.64
CA ALA A 43 -0.92 6.03 3.03
C ALA A 43 -1.58 6.71 1.84
N MET A 44 -0.88 6.81 0.70
CA MET A 44 -1.43 7.38 -0.53
C MET A 44 -2.62 6.58 -1.07
N ALA A 45 -2.58 5.24 -0.97
CA ALA A 45 -3.69 4.38 -1.38
C ALA A 45 -4.95 4.58 -0.51
N ALA A 46 -4.76 4.85 0.79
CA ALA A 46 -5.84 5.14 1.73
C ALA A 46 -6.48 6.52 1.46
N ASP A 47 -5.68 7.56 1.21
CA ASP A 47 -6.19 8.89 0.85
C ASP A 47 -7.04 8.84 -0.43
N ASN A 48 -6.54 8.13 -1.44
CA ASN A 48 -7.26 7.90 -2.69
C ASN A 48 -8.58 7.14 -2.49
N LEU A 49 -8.60 6.18 -1.56
CA LEU A 49 -9.80 5.43 -1.21
C LEU A 49 -10.82 6.30 -0.47
N ALA A 50 -10.38 7.18 0.43
CA ALA A 50 -11.24 8.09 1.15
C ALA A 50 -12.03 9.00 0.18
N LEU A 51 -11.36 9.57 -0.83
CA LEU A 51 -12.01 10.35 -1.88
C LEU A 51 -13.04 9.53 -2.66
N ALA A 52 -12.68 8.30 -3.06
CA ALA A 52 -13.58 7.43 -3.81
C ALA A 52 -14.85 7.07 -3.02
N ILE A 53 -14.72 6.81 -1.71
CA ILE A 53 -15.85 6.50 -0.83
C ILE A 53 -16.72 7.75 -0.63
N ALA A 54 -16.12 8.92 -0.41
CA ALA A 54 -16.86 10.17 -0.23
C ALA A 54 -17.76 10.49 -1.43
N GLU A 55 -17.25 10.34 -2.65
CA GLU A 55 -18.02 10.58 -3.88
C GLU A 55 -19.16 9.57 -4.07
N ILE A 56 -18.96 8.30 -3.71
CA ILE A 56 -20.03 7.29 -3.75
C ILE A 56 -21.13 7.65 -2.75
N GLY A 57 -20.76 8.10 -1.55
CA GLY A 57 -21.70 8.58 -0.53
C GLY A 57 -22.50 9.77 -1.01
N ALA A 58 -21.83 10.78 -1.56
CA ALA A 58 -22.46 11.99 -2.09
C ALA A 58 -23.43 11.70 -3.25
N LEU A 59 -23.13 10.70 -4.10
CA LEU A 59 -24.05 10.25 -5.14
C LEU A 59 -25.25 9.49 -4.56
N SER A 60 -25.06 8.71 -3.50
CA SER A 60 -26.12 7.91 -2.88
C SER A 60 -27.10 8.74 -2.05
N GLU A 61 -26.65 9.88 -1.51
CA GLU A 61 -27.49 10.82 -0.74
C GLU A 61 -28.42 11.65 -1.63
N ARG A 62 -28.06 11.84 -2.90
CA ARG A 62 -28.82 12.63 -3.88
C ARG A 62 -29.92 11.82 -4.57
#